data_AF-A0A6B3CAR1-F1
#
_entry.id   AF-A0A6B3CAR1-F1
#
_cell.length_a   1.000
_cell.length_b   1.000
_cell.length_c   1.000
_cell.angle_alpha   90.00
_cell.angle_beta   90.00
_cell.angle_gamma   90.00
#
_symmetry.space_group_name_H-M   'P 1'
#
loop_
_entity.id
_entity.type
_entity.pdbx_description
1 polymer ?
#
loop_
_entity_poly.entity_id
_entity_poly.type
_entity_poly.pdbx_seq_one_letter_code
_entity_poly.pdbx_strand_id
1 'polypeptide(L)'
;GAATAAFVAASRSGWTGPPAPGVRLLPRSLHADRLPKGGEFPERGIAFGIAETDLEPVFVDFAADPFFLVFGESESGRTNLLRLIAHQIARRWTPDEAKLVVGDYRRGLLGALPEEHLLEYAPTANSLHLHMEA
;
A
#
# COMPACT_ATOMS: atom_id res chain seq x y z
N GLY A 1 -37.58 15.90 17.49
CA GLY A 1 -38.53 16.97 17.81
C GLY A 1 -38.73 17.86 16.59
N ALA A 2 -39.99 18.15 16.23
CA ALA A 2 -40.33 18.92 15.01
C ALA A 2 -39.73 20.33 14.98
N ALA A 3 -39.63 20.99 16.14
CA ALA A 3 -39.03 22.32 16.26
C ALA A 3 -37.53 22.36 15.88
N THR A 4 -36.75 21.36 16.28
CA THR A 4 -35.33 21.25 15.93
C THR A 4 -35.13 21.10 14.42
N ALA A 5 -35.97 20.30 13.75
CA ALA A 5 -35.92 20.13 12.31
C ALA A 5 -36.25 21.43 11.56
N ALA A 6 -37.27 22.16 12.01
CA ALA A 6 -37.65 23.45 11.44
C ALA A 6 -36.53 24.49 11.57
N PHE A 7 -35.86 24.55 12.72
CA PHE A 7 -34.72 25.45 12.94
C PHE A 7 -33.51 25.12 12.04
N VAL A 8 -33.19 23.83 11.86
CA VAL A 8 -32.12 23.39 10.96
C VAL A 8 -32.44 23.78 9.51
N ALA A 9 -33.69 23.63 9.07
CA ALA A 9 -34.12 24.02 7.73
C ALA A 9 -34.04 25.53 7.49
N ALA A 10 -34.49 26.34 8.47
CA ALA A 10 -34.37 27.80 8.41
C ALA A 10 -32.92 28.26 8.38
N SER A 11 -32.07 27.69 9.24
CA SER A 11 -30.63 27.99 9.27
C SER A 11 -29.94 27.63 7.95
N ARG A 12 -30.26 26.47 7.35
CA ARG A 12 -29.72 26.05 6.05
C ARG A 12 -30.17 26.95 4.90
N SER A 13 -31.43 27.37 4.89
CA SER A 13 -31.98 28.22 3.82
C SER A 13 -31.50 29.67 3.92
N GLY A 14 -31.19 30.15 5.12
CA GLY A 14 -30.66 31.50 5.35
C GLY A 14 -29.14 31.64 5.15
N TRP A 15 -28.38 30.53 5.05
CA TRP A 15 -26.93 30.57 4.89
C TRP A 15 -26.52 30.65 3.42
N THR A 16 -25.76 31.69 3.05
CA THR A 16 -25.28 31.93 1.68
C THR A 16 -23.78 31.70 1.50
N GLY A 17 -23.06 31.37 2.58
CA GLY A 17 -21.63 31.06 2.56
C GLY A 17 -21.34 29.60 2.18
N PRO A 18 -20.06 29.23 2.07
CA PRO A 18 -19.68 27.83 1.90
C PRO A 18 -20.15 27.01 3.12
N PRO A 19 -20.51 25.73 2.93
CA PRO A 19 -20.80 24.85 4.05
C PRO A 19 -19.52 24.60 4.87
N ALA A 20 -19.69 24.11 6.09
CA ALA A 20 -18.56 23.60 6.87
C ALA A 20 -17.81 22.52 6.06
N PRO A 21 -16.47 22.52 6.05
CA PRO A 21 -15.70 21.46 5.40
C PRO A 21 -16.11 20.08 5.93
N GLY A 22 -16.26 19.12 5.02
CA GLY A 22 -16.54 17.74 5.41
C GLY A 22 -15.36 17.11 6.16
N VAL A 23 -15.67 16.15 7.02
CA VAL A 23 -14.63 15.30 7.63
C VAL A 23 -13.95 14.50 6.52
N ARG A 24 -12.62 14.60 6.42
CA ARG A 24 -11.85 13.75 5.52
C ARG A 24 -11.78 12.36 6.13
N LEU A 25 -12.25 11.36 5.40
CA LEU A 25 -12.27 9.96 5.82
C LEU A 25 -11.23 9.17 5.04
N LEU A 26 -10.74 8.08 5.64
CA LEU A 26 -9.94 7.09 4.92
C LEU A 26 -10.74 6.58 3.70
N PRO A 27 -10.17 6.58 2.49
CA PRO A 27 -10.86 6.06 1.32
C PRO A 27 -11.09 4.55 1.46
N ARG A 28 -12.25 4.08 0.98
CA ARG A 28 -12.55 2.62 0.92
C ARG A 28 -11.61 1.86 -0.01
N SER A 29 -11.06 2.54 -1.01
CA SER A 29 -10.09 2.00 -1.94
C SER A 29 -9.07 3.09 -2.27
N LEU A 30 -7.79 2.76 -2.10
CA LEU A 30 -6.67 3.63 -2.43
C LEU A 30 -5.96 3.05 -3.66
N HIS A 31 -6.00 3.78 -4.77
CA HIS A 31 -5.26 3.40 -5.97
C HIS A 31 -3.76 3.64 -5.75
N ALA A 32 -2.93 2.70 -6.20
CA ALA A 32 -1.47 2.75 -5.99
C ALA A 32 -0.77 3.92 -6.70
N ASP A 33 -1.38 4.49 -7.74
CA ASP A 33 -0.89 5.68 -8.45
C ASP A 33 -1.03 6.98 -7.64
N ARG A 34 -1.83 6.95 -6.56
CA ARG A 34 -1.96 8.04 -5.59
C ARG A 34 -0.88 8.02 -4.52
N LEU A 35 -0.13 6.93 -4.39
CA LEU A 35 1.02 6.86 -3.51
C LEU A 35 2.25 7.46 -4.21
N PRO A 36 3.16 8.09 -3.44
CA PRO A 36 4.48 8.43 -3.97
C PRO A 36 5.13 7.22 -4.64
N LYS A 37 5.77 7.46 -5.78
CA LYS A 37 6.52 6.39 -6.46
C LYS A 37 7.78 6.09 -5.67
N GLY A 38 8.30 4.86 -5.79
CA GLY A 38 9.43 4.37 -5.00
C GLY A 38 10.54 5.40 -4.77
N GLY A 39 11.04 6.05 -5.81
CA GLY A 39 12.14 7.03 -5.73
C GLY A 39 11.79 8.47 -5.38
N GLU A 40 10.53 8.80 -5.08
CA GLU A 40 10.09 10.18 -4.86
C GLU A 40 10.52 10.75 -3.49
N PHE A 41 10.59 9.88 -2.47
CA PHE A 41 11.06 10.21 -1.12
C PHE A 41 12.15 9.22 -0.69
N PRO A 42 13.33 9.25 -1.32
CA PRO A 42 14.35 8.21 -1.19
C PRO A 42 14.87 8.03 0.24
N GLU A 43 14.80 9.06 1.08
CA GLU A 43 15.19 9.08 2.49
C GLU A 43 14.16 8.45 3.44
N ARG A 44 12.94 8.17 2.96
CA ARG A 44 11.85 7.61 3.77
C ARG A 44 11.57 6.14 3.47
N GLY A 45 12.17 5.60 2.41
CA GLY A 45 11.87 4.28 1.89
C GLY A 45 10.74 4.29 0.85
N ILE A 46 9.95 3.22 0.79
CA ILE A 46 8.86 3.07 -0.20
C ILE A 46 7.49 3.27 0.45
N ALA A 47 6.60 3.98 -0.24
CA ALA A 47 5.23 4.20 0.23
C ALA A 47 4.33 2.98 -0.02
N PHE A 48 3.56 2.56 0.99
CA PHE A 48 2.67 1.39 0.90
C PHE A 48 1.21 1.65 1.31
N GLY A 49 0.90 2.86 1.81
CA GLY A 49 -0.45 3.22 2.24
C GLY A 49 -0.54 4.67 2.69
N ILE A 50 -1.62 5.04 3.37
CA ILE A 50 -1.78 6.32 4.05
C ILE A 50 -2.24 6.11 5.50
N ALA A 51 -1.88 7.03 6.40
CA ALA A 51 -2.31 6.98 7.78
C ALA A 51 -3.73 7.57 7.95
N GLU A 52 -4.50 7.04 8.90
CA GLU A 52 -5.85 7.56 9.19
C GLU A 52 -5.83 8.98 9.77
N THR A 53 -4.80 9.30 10.56
CA THR A 53 -4.72 10.54 11.34
C THR A 53 -4.65 11.79 10.47
N ASP A 54 -3.88 11.76 9.40
CA ASP A 54 -3.58 12.91 8.56
C ASP A 54 -3.84 12.66 7.06
N LEU A 55 -4.08 11.41 6.66
CA LEU A 55 -4.15 10.93 5.27
C LEU A 55 -2.84 11.11 4.50
N GLU A 56 -1.72 11.17 5.20
CA GLU A 56 -0.39 11.26 4.60
C GLU A 56 0.19 9.86 4.29
N PRO A 57 1.07 9.74 3.28
CA PRO A 57 1.70 8.47 2.94
C PRO A 57 2.51 7.88 4.09
N VAL A 58 2.35 6.56 4.28
CA VAL A 58 3.19 5.76 5.19
C VAL A 58 4.23 4.99 4.39
N PHE A 59 5.43 4.90 4.95
CA PHE A 59 6.60 4.34 4.29
C PHE A 59 7.19 3.19 5.09
N VAL A 60 7.87 2.29 4.37
CA VAL A 60 8.75 1.27 4.94
C VAL A 60 10.16 1.48 4.39
N ASP A 61 11.14 1.53 5.29
CA ASP A 61 12.55 1.64 4.97
C ASP A 61 13.26 0.32 5.28
N PHE A 62 13.53 -0.47 4.24
CA PHE A 62 14.22 -1.75 4.36
C PHE A 62 15.72 -1.63 4.66
N ALA A 63 16.32 -0.44 4.52
CA ALA A 63 17.71 -0.22 4.94
C ALA A 63 17.82 -0.06 6.45
N ALA A 64 16.81 0.55 7.08
CA ALA A 64 16.71 0.66 8.54
C ALA A 64 16.15 -0.63 9.16
N ASP A 65 15.03 -1.13 8.64
CA ASP A 65 14.30 -2.28 9.15
C ASP A 65 14.14 -3.36 8.05
N PRO A 66 15.03 -4.36 8.00
CA PRO A 66 15.10 -5.29 6.87
C PRO A 66 13.90 -6.25 6.76
N PHE A 67 13.07 -6.36 7.81
CA PHE A 67 11.97 -7.31 7.88
C PHE A 67 10.62 -6.60 8.00
N PHE A 68 9.66 -7.03 7.18
CA PHE A 68 8.29 -6.52 7.19
C PHE A 68 7.29 -7.68 7.25
N LEU A 69 6.46 -7.72 8.30
CA LEU A 69 5.50 -8.78 8.54
C LEU A 69 4.06 -8.26 8.39
N VAL A 70 3.23 -9.00 7.66
CA VAL A 70 1.82 -8.64 7.43
C VAL A 70 0.90 -9.76 7.91
N PHE A 71 0.07 -9.44 8.90
CA PHE A 71 -0.98 -10.32 9.38
C PHE A 71 -2.34 -9.84 8.88
N GLY A 72 -3.26 -10.79 8.69
CA GLY A 72 -4.60 -10.49 8.22
C GLY A 72 -5.35 -11.77 7.89
N GLU A 73 -6.68 -11.69 7.92
CA GLU A 73 -7.56 -12.80 7.59
C GLU A 73 -7.51 -13.13 6.08
N SER A 74 -8.28 -14.13 5.67
CA SER A 74 -8.54 -14.37 4.25
C SER A 74 -9.11 -13.10 3.61
N GLU A 75 -8.70 -12.80 2.37
CA GLU A 75 -9.22 -11.67 1.58
C GLU A 75 -8.94 -10.26 2.16
N SER A 76 -8.10 -10.15 3.19
CA SER A 76 -7.67 -8.88 3.79
C SER A 76 -6.71 -8.03 2.92
N GLY A 77 -6.36 -8.48 1.72
CA GLY A 77 -5.47 -7.74 0.81
C GLY A 77 -3.97 -7.98 0.99
N ARG A 78 -3.54 -8.94 1.82
CA ARG A 78 -2.10 -9.28 2.01
C ARG A 78 -1.34 -9.51 0.71
N THR A 79 -1.89 -10.31 -0.21
CA THR A 79 -1.27 -10.55 -1.52
C THR A 79 -1.19 -9.27 -2.34
N ASN A 80 -2.19 -8.40 -2.27
CA ASN A 80 -2.17 -7.11 -2.97
C ASN A 80 -1.08 -6.18 -2.42
N LEU A 81 -0.88 -6.16 -1.10
CA LEU A 81 0.19 -5.39 -0.46
C LEU A 81 1.57 -5.89 -0.89
N LEU A 82 1.79 -7.21 -0.95
CA LEU A 82 3.05 -7.77 -1.44
C LEU A 82 3.32 -7.40 -2.91
N ARG A 83 2.29 -7.44 -3.77
CA ARG A 83 2.41 -6.97 -5.15
C ARG A 83 2.79 -5.48 -5.20
N LEU A 84 2.15 -4.64 -4.39
CA LEU A 84 2.46 -3.21 -4.31
C LEU A 84 3.92 -2.97 -3.92
N ILE A 85 4.38 -3.64 -2.85
CA ILE A 85 5.76 -3.53 -2.37
C ILE A 85 6.76 -3.94 -3.46
N ALA A 86 6.54 -5.08 -4.13
CA ALA A 86 7.42 -5.53 -5.21
C ALA A 86 7.53 -4.51 -6.36
N HIS A 87 6.41 -3.88 -6.75
CA HIS A 87 6.43 -2.84 -7.78
C HIS A 87 7.08 -1.54 -7.30
N GLN A 88 6.93 -1.18 -6.03
CA GLN A 88 7.62 -0.01 -5.48
C GLN A 88 9.14 -0.22 -5.41
N ILE A 89 9.59 -1.44 -5.07
CA ILE A 89 11.00 -1.83 -5.16
C ILE A 89 11.50 -1.67 -6.60
N ALA A 90 10.79 -2.25 -7.58
CA ALA A 90 11.17 -2.17 -8.98
C ALA A 90 11.19 -0.75 -9.56
N ARG A 91 10.36 0.15 -9.01
CA ARG A 91 10.36 1.58 -9.37
C ARG A 91 11.48 2.37 -8.71
N ARG A 92 12.04 1.88 -7.61
CA ARG A 92 13.04 2.58 -6.79
C ARG A 92 14.47 2.18 -7.17
N TRP A 93 14.66 0.90 -7.50
CA TRP A 93 15.95 0.28 -7.77
C TRP A 93 15.91 -0.43 -9.11
N THR A 94 17.01 -0.35 -9.84
CA THR A 94 17.21 -1.11 -11.07
C THR A 94 17.30 -2.61 -10.77
N PRO A 95 17.11 -3.47 -11.78
CA PRO A 95 17.26 -4.92 -11.61
C PRO A 95 18.63 -5.37 -11.11
N ASP A 96 19.68 -4.56 -11.26
CA ASP A 96 21.03 -4.88 -10.78
C ASP A 96 21.24 -4.46 -9.32
N GLU A 97 20.40 -3.55 -8.82
CA GLU A 97 20.44 -3.06 -7.43
C GLU A 97 19.51 -3.85 -6.51
N ALA A 98 18.42 -4.42 -7.04
CA ALA A 98 17.47 -5.21 -6.27
C ALA A 98 16.92 -6.40 -7.08
N LYS A 99 16.89 -7.58 -6.45
CA LYS A 99 16.27 -8.79 -6.99
C LYS A 99 15.22 -9.34 -6.04
N LEU A 100 14.22 -10.01 -6.60
CA LEU A 100 13.11 -10.65 -5.89
C LEU A 100 13.26 -12.17 -5.97
N VAL A 101 13.26 -12.81 -4.81
CA VAL A 101 13.14 -14.27 -4.64
C VAL A 101 11.85 -14.52 -3.89
N VAL A 102 10.90 -15.23 -4.50
CA VAL A 102 9.52 -15.28 -3.99
C VAL A 102 9.06 -16.72 -3.76
N GLY A 103 8.79 -17.03 -2.50
CA GLY A 103 8.02 -18.23 -2.13
C GLY A 103 6.52 -17.95 -2.19
N ASP A 104 5.79 -18.66 -3.05
CA ASP A 104 4.34 -18.49 -3.20
C ASP A 104 3.61 -19.82 -3.46
N TYR A 105 3.30 -20.51 -2.37
CA TYR A 105 2.63 -21.81 -2.39
C TYR A 105 1.16 -21.75 -2.84
N ARG A 106 0.54 -20.56 -2.78
CA ARG A 106 -0.86 -20.37 -3.23
C ARG A 106 -0.96 -19.78 -4.63
N ARG A 107 0.17 -19.47 -5.25
CA ARG A 107 0.27 -18.90 -6.60
C ARG A 107 -0.50 -17.58 -6.76
N GLY A 108 -0.60 -16.79 -5.69
CA GLY A 108 -1.24 -15.48 -5.71
C GLY A 108 -0.39 -14.37 -6.34
N LEU A 109 0.89 -14.59 -6.58
CA LEU A 109 1.86 -13.63 -7.12
C LEU A 109 2.37 -14.04 -8.52
N LEU A 110 2.01 -15.23 -8.99
CA LEU A 110 2.40 -15.71 -10.32
C LEU A 110 1.98 -14.72 -11.41
N GLY A 111 2.94 -14.25 -12.21
CA GLY A 111 2.71 -13.28 -13.28
C GLY A 111 2.32 -11.87 -12.81
N ALA A 112 2.39 -11.59 -11.51
CA ALA A 112 2.00 -10.31 -10.92
C ALA A 112 3.19 -9.53 -10.34
N LEU A 113 4.43 -9.95 -10.64
CA LEU A 113 5.65 -9.33 -10.16
C LEU A 113 6.45 -8.73 -11.33
N PRO A 114 7.28 -7.70 -11.08
CA PRO A 114 8.18 -7.16 -12.11
C PRO A 114 9.16 -8.23 -12.60
N GLU A 115 9.03 -8.63 -13.86
CA GLU A 115 9.77 -9.78 -14.43
C GLU A 115 11.29 -9.57 -14.40
N GLU A 116 11.76 -8.35 -14.69
CA GLU A 116 13.20 -8.03 -14.72
C GLU A 116 13.87 -8.10 -13.32
N HIS A 117 13.10 -7.87 -12.26
CA HIS A 117 13.57 -7.99 -10.87
C HIS A 117 13.40 -9.41 -10.32
N LEU A 118 12.55 -10.24 -10.92
CA LEU A 118 12.28 -11.60 -10.43
C LEU A 118 13.45 -12.53 -10.77
N LEU A 119 14.25 -12.86 -9.76
CA LEU A 119 15.34 -13.82 -9.88
C LEU A 119 14.82 -15.25 -9.77
N GLU A 120 13.92 -15.49 -8.82
CA GLU A 120 13.36 -16.82 -8.58
C GLU A 120 11.92 -16.75 -8.08
N TYR A 121 11.11 -17.67 -8.60
CA TYR A 121 9.75 -17.92 -8.14
C TYR A 121 9.58 -19.38 -7.73
N ALA A 122 9.33 -19.60 -6.44
CA ALA A 122 9.24 -20.91 -5.81
C ALA A 122 7.78 -21.23 -5.44
N PRO A 123 7.08 -22.08 -6.22
CA PRO A 123 5.72 -22.50 -5.90
C PRO A 123 5.66 -23.59 -4.82
N THR A 124 6.80 -24.10 -4.35
CA THR A 124 6.91 -25.15 -3.33
C THR A 124 8.10 -24.90 -2.42
N ALA A 125 8.05 -25.41 -1.19
CA ALA A 125 9.08 -25.13 -0.17
C ALA A 125 10.48 -25.60 -0.55
N ASN A 126 10.58 -26.74 -1.25
CA ASN A 126 11.86 -27.30 -1.67
C ASN A 126 12.56 -26.47 -2.77
N SER A 127 11.83 -25.59 -3.45
CA SER A 127 12.40 -24.78 -4.55
C SER A 127 13.32 -23.67 -4.04
N LEU A 128 13.09 -23.11 -2.84
CA LEU A 128 13.86 -21.98 -2.29
C LEU A 128 15.30 -22.31 -1.84
N HIS A 129 15.72 -23.58 -1.88
CA HIS A 129 16.98 -24.01 -1.25
C HIS A 129 18.24 -23.44 -1.93
N LEU A 130 18.15 -23.07 -3.21
CA LEU A 130 19.29 -22.62 -4.02
C LEU A 130 19.90 -21.28 -3.56
N HIS A 131 19.17 -20.49 -2.77
CA HIS A 131 19.62 -19.18 -2.29
C HIS A 131 19.76 -19.08 -0.78
N MET A 132 19.47 -20.16 -0.05
CA MET A 132 19.63 -20.20 1.42
C MET A 132 21.02 -20.67 1.87
N GLU A 133 21.83 -21.23 0.96
CA GLU A 133 23.18 -21.76 1.23
C GLU A 133 24.32 -20.93 0.59
N ALA A 134 24.00 -19.76 0.02
CA ALA A 134 24.96 -18.86 -0.64
C ALA A 134 25.43 -17.72 0.26
#